data_AF-A0A517XPJ1-F1
#
_entry.id   AF-A0A517XPJ1-F1
#
_cell.length_a   1.000
_cell.length_b   1.000
_cell.length_c   1.000
_cell.angle_alpha   90.00
_cell.angle_beta   90.00
_cell.angle_gamma   90.00
#
_symmetry.space_group_name_H-M   'P 1'
#
loop_
_entity.id
_entity.type
_entity.pdbx_description
1 polymer ?
#
loop_
_entity_poly.entity_id
_entity_poly.type
_entity_poly.pdbx_seq_one_letter_code
_entity_poly.pdbx_strand_id
1 'polypeptide(L)' 'MSARQKLNQLHATGAAVVAGMLGLAFQSWWAFVAFLLGLLGLGVWGGSIRLTRRFAR' A
#
# COMPACT_ATOMS: atom_id res chain seq x y z
N MET A 1 3.36 -8.85 -17.03
CA MET A 1 3.48 -7.74 -16.06
C MET A 1 4.87 -7.16 -16.14
N SER A 2 5.03 -5.84 -16.19
CA SER A 2 6.37 -5.23 -16.16
C SER A 2 7.01 -5.40 -14.78
N ALA A 3 8.35 -5.47 -14.71
CA ALA A 3 9.07 -5.62 -13.44
C ALA A 3 8.67 -4.55 -12.41
N ARG A 4 8.39 -3.31 -12.86
CA ARG A 4 7.91 -2.20 -12.03
C ARG A 4 6.51 -2.44 -11.46
N GLN A 5 5.60 -3.01 -12.25
CA GLN A 5 4.26 -3.36 -11.77
C GLN A 5 4.32 -4.45 -10.70
N LYS A 6 5.20 -5.44 -10.88
CA LYS A 6 5.40 -6.52 -9.91
C LYS A 6 5.96 -6.00 -8.58
N LEU A 7 6.89 -5.03 -8.63
CA LEU A 7 7.42 -4.38 -7.43
C LEU A 7 6.37 -3.53 -6.71
N ASN A 8 5.60 -2.72 -7.43
CA ASN A 8 4.49 -1.96 -6.84
C ASN A 8 3.45 -2.88 -6.19
N GLN A 9 3.14 -4.01 -6.84
CA GLN A 9 2.22 -4.99 -6.29
C GLN A 9 2.77 -5.61 -5.00
N LEU A 10 4.05 -5.99 -4.96
CA LEU A 10 4.69 -6.50 -3.74
C LEU A 10 4.66 -5.48 -2.60
N HIS A 11 4.94 -4.21 -2.87
CA HIS A 11 4.85 -3.14 -1.86
C HIS A 11 3.41 -2.94 -1.35
N ALA A 12 2.42 -2.93 -2.25
CA ALA A 12 1.02 -2.79 -1.87
C ALA A 12 0.52 -4.00 -1.06
N THR A 13 0.89 -5.21 -1.47
CA THR A 13 0.55 -6.44 -0.74
C THR A 13 1.22 -6.47 0.63
N GLY A 14 2.50 -6.09 0.72
CA GLY A 14 3.20 -5.98 2.01
C GLY A 14 2.53 -4.97 2.94
N ALA A 15 2.19 -3.79 2.43
CA ALA A 15 1.44 -2.78 3.19
C ALA A 15 0.07 -3.30 3.66
N ALA A 16 -0.64 -4.05 2.81
CA ALA A 16 -1.93 -4.65 3.14
C ALA A 16 -1.84 -5.71 4.24
N VAL A 17 -0.80 -6.56 4.21
CA VAL A 17 -0.57 -7.55 5.27
C VAL A 17 -0.29 -6.86 6.61
N VAL A 18 0.62 -5.88 6.62
CA VAL A 18 0.97 -5.15 7.86
C VAL A 18 -0.24 -4.39 8.40
N ALA A 19 -0.96 -3.66 7.54
CA ALA A 19 -2.17 -2.96 7.94
C ALA A 19 -3.24 -3.94 8.45
N GLY A 20 -3.39 -5.10 7.81
CA GLY A 20 -4.31 -6.17 8.23
C GLY A 20 -3.99 -6.69 9.63
N MET A 21 -2.72 -6.98 9.91
CA MET A 21 -2.30 -7.41 11.24
C MET A 21 -2.58 -6.35 12.31
N LEU A 22 -2.32 -5.07 12.01
CA LEU A 22 -2.64 -3.97 12.92
C LEU A 22 -4.15 -3.82 13.11
N GLY A 23 -4.94 -3.86 12.03
CA GLY A 23 -6.39 -3.77 12.08
C GLY A 23 -7.03 -4.87 12.94
N LEU A 24 -6.50 -6.09 12.83
CA LEU A 24 -6.90 -7.21 13.69
C LEU A 24 -6.50 -7.00 15.15
N ALA A 25 -5.28 -6.51 15.40
CA ALA A 25 -4.79 -6.22 16.76
C ALA A 25 -5.65 -5.15 17.46
N PHE A 26 -6.10 -4.13 16.72
CA PHE A 26 -6.98 -3.08 17.22
C PHE A 26 -8.47 -3.42 17.11
N GLN A 27 -8.83 -4.58 16.54
CA GLN A 27 -10.20 -5.01 16.21
C GLN A 27 -11.05 -3.91 15.56
N SER A 28 -10.42 -3.06 14.75
CA SER A 28 -11.05 -1.85 14.21
C SER A 28 -10.83 -1.76 12.71
N TRP A 29 -11.95 -1.76 11.98
CA TRP A 29 -11.94 -1.55 10.54
C TRP A 29 -11.33 -0.20 10.16
N TRP A 30 -11.58 0.84 10.97
CA TRP A 30 -11.01 2.16 10.72
C TRP A 30 -9.50 2.20 10.95
N ALA A 31 -9.00 1.47 11.95
CA ALA A 31 -7.56 1.34 12.16
C ALA A 31 -6.90 0.67 10.96
N PHE A 32 -7.49 -0.42 10.43
CA PHE A 32 -7.02 -1.07 9.20
C PHE A 32 -6.90 -0.08 8.04
N VAL A 33 -7.98 0.66 7.74
CA VAL A 33 -8.00 1.62 6.62
C VAL A 33 -6.98 2.74 6.82
N ALA A 34 -6.87 3.27 8.05
CA ALA A 34 -5.92 4.33 8.39
C ALA A 34 -4.47 3.87 8.20
N PHE A 35 -4.10 2.70 8.72
CA PHE A 35 -2.76 2.14 8.56
C PHE A 35 -2.46 1.78 7.10
N LEU A 36 -3.43 1.24 6.37
CA LEU A 36 -3.26 0.90 4.96
C LEU A 36 -2.99 2.14 4.12
N LEU A 37 -3.81 3.19 4.26
CA LEU A 37 -3.61 4.45 3.55
C LEU A 37 -2.32 5.15 3.97
N GLY A 38 -1.96 5.11 5.26
CA GLY A 38 -0.70 5.65 5.76
C GLY A 38 0.52 4.96 5.15
N LEU A 39 0.55 3.63 5.14
CA LEU A 39 1.66 2.85 4.57
C LEU A 39 1.77 3.01 3.06
N LEU A 40 0.65 3.01 2.35
CA LEU A 40 0.63 3.26 0.90
C LEU A 40 1.05 4.71 0.58
N GLY A 41 0.55 5.68 1.35
CA GLY A 41 0.91 7.10 1.21
C GLY A 41 2.40 7.36 1.46
N LEU A 42 2.97 6.78 2.52
CA LEU A 42 4.41 6.81 2.81
C LEU A 42 5.22 6.13 1.71
N GLY A 43 4.74 5.00 1.20
CA GLY A 43 5.38 4.31 0.07
C GLY A 43 5.40 5.15 -1.21
N VAL A 44 4.35 5.93 -1.47
CA VAL A 44 4.30 6.87 -2.59
C VAL A 44 5.20 8.07 -2.34
N TRP A 45 5.15 8.67 -1.15
CA TRP A 45 5.94 9.85 -0.79
C TRP A 45 7.45 9.56 -0.75
N GLY A 46 7.85 8.40 -0.23
CA GLY A 46 9.23 7.91 -0.24
C GLY A 46 9.75 7.46 -1.62
N GLY A 47 8.90 7.46 -2.65
CA GLY A 47 9.27 7.07 -4.02
C GLY A 47 9.40 5.56 -4.27
N SER A 48 9.08 4.74 -3.26
CA SER A 48 9.08 3.28 -3.31
C SER A 48 7.96 2.74 -4.20
N ILE A 49 6.78 3.38 -4.13
CA ILE A 49 5.62 3.09 -4.97
C ILE A 49 5.51 4.21 -5.99
N ARG A 50 5.91 3.92 -7.23
CA ARG A 50 5.76 4.88 -8.32
C ARG A 50 4.39 4.72 -8.95
N LEU A 51 3.54 5.74 -8.84
CA LEU A 51 2.31 5.85 -9.61
C LEU A 51 2.66 5.78 -11.10
N THR A 52 2.51 4.60 -11.69
CA THR A 52 2.65 4.43 -13.14
C THR A 52 1.48 5.19 -13.75
N ARG A 53 1.77 6.31 -14.43
CA ARG A 53 0.80 7.18 -15.14
C ARG A 53 0.09 6.44 -16.30
N ARG A 54 -0.54 5.30 -16.05
CA ARG A 54 -1.45 4.65 -17.00
C ARG A 54 -2.89 5.15 -16.88
N PHE A 55 -3.17 6.01 -15.90
CA PHE A 55 -4.42 6.78 -15.79
C PHE A 55 -4.33 8.18 -16.43
N ALA A 56 -3.23 8.52 -17.10
CA ALA A 56 -3.03 9.83 -17.75
C ALA A 56 -3.18 9.77 -19.29
N ARG A 57 -3.88 8.77 -19.82
CA ARG A 57 -4.37 8.74 -21.20
C ARG A 57 -5.77 8.17 -21.23
#